data_AF-A0A6M5Y8V8-F1
#
_entry.id   AF-A0A6M5Y8V8-F1
#
_cell.length_a   1.000
_cell.length_b   1.000
_cell.length_c   1.000
_cell.angle_alpha   90.00
_cell.angle_beta   90.00
_cell.angle_gamma   90.00
#
_symmetry.space_group_name_H-M   'P 1'
#
loop_
_entity.id
_entity.type
_entity.pdbx_description
1 polymer ?
#
loop_
_entity_poly.entity_id
_entity_poly.type
_entity_poly.pdbx_seq_one_letter_code
_entity_poly.pdbx_strand_id
1 'polypeptide(L)' 'MDNNTNFRRFFGASLTILGVVVVLFALVAFLSDGKPVLGLSVNKAESTAPFIVGMIFLISGINLVRES' A
#
# COMPACT_ATOMS: atom_id res chain seq x y z
N MET A 1 -22.96 19.44 12.84
CA MET A 1 -21.77 19.47 11.97
C MET A 1 -21.15 18.07 12.03
N ASP A 2 -21.47 17.21 11.06
CA ASP A 2 -20.94 15.84 10.98
C ASP A 2 -19.45 15.85 10.61
N ASN A 3 -18.61 15.88 11.64
CA ASN A 3 -17.15 15.73 11.55
C ASN A 3 -16.72 14.29 11.23
N ASN A 4 -17.60 13.31 11.44
CA ASN A 4 -17.28 11.89 11.33
C ASN A 4 -17.14 11.39 9.87
N THR A 5 -17.91 11.96 8.94
CA THR A 5 -17.84 11.62 7.51
C THR A 5 -16.53 12.09 6.88
N ASN A 6 -16.12 13.33 7.18
CA ASN A 6 -14.84 13.89 6.73
C ASN A 6 -13.65 13.08 7.27
N PHE A 7 -13.72 12.62 8.52
CA PHE A 7 -12.67 11.79 9.14
C PHE A 7 -12.54 10.43 8.47
N ARG A 8 -13.65 9.72 8.23
CA ARG A 8 -13.63 8.41 7.55
C ARG A 8 -13.09 8.52 6.12
N ARG A 9 -13.45 9.59 5.42
CA ARG A 9 -12.97 9.88 4.06
C ARG A 9 -11.48 10.22 4.03
N PHE A 10 -11.01 11.00 5.01
CA PHE A 10 -9.59 11.32 5.17
C PHE A 10 -8.77 10.09 5.55
N PHE A 11 -9.26 9.28 6.47
CA PHE A 11 -8.62 8.03 6.88
C PHE A 11 -8.54 7.05 5.71
N GLY A 12 -9.64 6.87 4.97
CA GLY A 12 -9.65 6.06 3.75
C GLY A 12 -8.64 6.57 2.71
N ALA A 13 -8.62 7.88 2.45
CA ALA A 13 -7.70 8.47 1.47
C ALA A 13 -6.23 8.28 1.89
N SER A 14 -5.92 8.47 3.17
CA SER A 14 -4.58 8.23 3.71
C SER A 14 -4.17 6.76 3.60
N LEU A 15 -5.10 5.84 3.87
CA LEU A 15 -4.86 4.39 3.78
C LEU A 15 -4.64 3.95 2.32
N THR A 16 -5.39 4.52 1.38
CA THR A 16 -5.19 4.30 -0.06
C THR A 16 -3.82 4.83 -0.51
N ILE A 17 -3.43 6.04 -0.10
CA ILE A 17 -2.12 6.62 -0.45
C ILE A 17 -0.99 5.73 0.09
N LEU A 18 -1.08 5.29 1.34
CA LEU A 18 -0.10 4.37 1.93
C LEU A 18 -0.07 3.03 1.16
N GLY A 19 -1.23 2.47 0.83
CA GLY A 19 -1.33 1.25 0.01
C GLY A 19 -0.64 1.39 -1.34
N VAL A 20 -0.87 2.50 -2.05
CA VAL A 20 -0.21 2.78 -3.33
C VAL A 20 1.31 2.86 -3.17
N VAL A 21 1.81 3.57 -2.16
CA VAL A 21 3.26 3.68 -1.90
C VAL A 21 3.89 2.31 -1.64
N VAL A 22 3.23 1.47 -0.83
CA VAL A 22 3.71 0.11 -0.52
C VAL A 22 3.67 -0.80 -1.74
N VAL A 23 2.61 -0.73 -2.56
CA VAL A 23 2.52 -1.48 -3.84
C VAL A 23 3.63 -1.05 -4.79
N LEU A 24 3.86 0.26 -4.97
CA LEU A 24 4.93 0.77 -5.82
C LEU A 24 6.30 0.29 -5.33
N PHE A 25 6.54 0.33 -4.02
CA PHE A 25 7.77 -0.20 -3.43
C PHE A 25 7.93 -1.70 -3.72
N ALA A 26 6.88 -2.49 -3.54
CA ALA A 26 6.90 -3.92 -3.82
C ALA A 26 7.14 -4.23 -5.30
N LEU A 27 6.55 -3.47 -6.22
CA LEU A 27 6.79 -3.60 -7.66
C LEU A 27 8.23 -3.24 -8.05
N VAL A 28 8.76 -2.15 -7.48
CA VAL A 28 10.17 -1.78 -7.66
C VAL A 28 11.10 -2.86 -7.11
N ALA A 29 10.75 -3.46 -5.96
CA ALA A 29 11.50 -4.55 -5.37
C ALA A 29 11.45 -5.83 -6.20
N PHE A 30 10.27 -6.19 -6.70
CA PHE A 30 10.04 -7.34 -7.57
C PHE A 30 10.75 -7.20 -8.93
N LEU A 31 10.71 -6.02 -9.54
CA LEU A 31 11.41 -5.73 -10.80
C LEU A 31 12.94 -5.60 -10.61
N SER A 32 13.38 -5.38 -9.38
CA SER A 32 14.78 -5.31 -9.01
C SER A 32 15.39 -6.67 -8.68
N ASP A 33 14.77 -7.77 -9.13
CA ASP A 33 15.27 -9.14 -9.04
C ASP A 33 16.79 -9.21 -9.33
N GLY A 34 17.60 -9.45 -8.30
CA GLY A 34 19.06 -9.55 -8.38
C GLY A 34 19.87 -8.27 -8.08
N LYS A 35 19.23 -7.11 -7.91
CA LYS A 35 19.88 -5.85 -7.49
C LYS A 35 19.31 -5.40 -6.14
N PRO A 36 20.17 -5.08 -5.16
CA PRO A 36 19.74 -4.76 -3.80
C PRO A 36 18.83 -3.53 -3.80
N VAL A 37 17.67 -3.66 -3.18
CA VAL A 37 16.67 -2.61 -3.05
C VAL A 37 16.82 -2.07 -1.64
N LEU A 38 17.23 -0.81 -1.50
CA LEU A 38 17.64 -0.22 -0.21
C LEU A 38 18.79 -0.97 0.51
N GLY A 39 19.65 -1.69 -0.22
CA GLY A 39 20.76 -2.45 0.37
C GLY A 39 20.39 -3.84 0.90
N LEU A 40 19.11 -4.25 0.80
CA LEU A 40 18.68 -5.62 1.10
C LEU A 40 18.58 -6.45 -0.19
N SER A 41 19.15 -7.66 -0.15
CA SER A 41 18.97 -8.68 -1.18
C SER A 41 17.59 -9.30 -1.05
N VAL A 42 16.58 -8.65 -1.62
CA VAL A 42 15.20 -9.14 -1.61
C VAL A 42 15.04 -10.17 -2.72
N ASN A 43 14.79 -11.44 -2.36
CA ASN A 43 14.44 -12.46 -3.35
C ASN A 43 12.98 -12.26 -3.81
N LYS A 44 12.63 -12.73 -5.01
CA LYS A 44 11.27 -12.65 -5.59
C LYS A 44 10.15 -13.05 -4.61
N ALA A 45 10.41 -14.10 -3.82
CA ALA A 45 9.52 -14.58 -2.77
C ALA A 45 9.29 -13.55 -1.64
N GLU A 46 10.32 -12.82 -1.25
CA GLU A 46 10.25 -11.82 -0.18
C GLU A 46 9.60 -10.51 -0.63
N SER A 47 9.72 -10.16 -1.92
CA SER A 47 9.01 -9.01 -2.50
C SER A 47 7.50 -9.23 -2.63
N THR A 48 7.04 -10.47 -2.49
CA THR A 48 5.61 -10.82 -2.53
C THR A 48 4.90 -10.36 -1.24
N ALA A 49 5.59 -10.37 -0.11
CA ALA A 49 5.05 -9.91 1.17
C ALA A 49 4.59 -8.43 1.15
N PRO A 50 5.44 -7.45 0.78
CA PRO A 50 5.01 -6.06 0.69
C PRO A 50 3.96 -5.85 -0.40
N PHE A 51 3.95 -6.66 -1.47
CA PHE A 51 2.90 -6.58 -2.49
C PHE A 51 1.52 -6.94 -1.91
N ILE A 52 1.42 -8.05 -1.17
CA ILE A 52 0.17 -8.49 -0.53
C ILE A 52 -0.29 -7.45 0.50
N VAL A 53 0.63 -6.94 1.34
CA VAL A 53 0.33 -5.90 2.33
C VAL A 53 -0.19 -4.64 1.64
N GLY A 54 0.47 -4.20 0.57
CA GLY A 54 0.05 -3.05 -0.22
C GLY A 54 -1.34 -3.24 -0.83
N MET A 55 -1.65 -4.43 -1.34
CA MET A 55 -2.97 -4.77 -1.87
C MET A 55 -4.06 -4.73 -0.79
N ILE A 56 -3.80 -5.26 0.40
CA ILE A 56 -4.76 -5.20 1.52
C ILE A 56 -5.03 -3.75 1.93
N PHE A 57 -3.96 -2.94 2.06
CA PHE A 57 -4.09 -1.51 2.38
C PHE A 57 -4.86 -0.74 1.29
N LEU A 58 -4.59 -1.04 0.02
CA LEU A 58 -5.26 -0.41 -1.11
C LEU A 58 -6.75 -0.74 -1.13
N ILE A 59 -7.12 -2.01 -1.03
CA ILE A 59 -8.52 -2.47 -1.03
C ILE A 59 -9.25 -1.90 0.18
N SER A 60 -8.63 -1.96 1.37
CA SER A 60 -9.22 -1.43 2.60
C SER A 60 -9.41 0.09 2.52
N GLY A 61 -8.43 0.82 1.96
CA GLY A 61 -8.51 2.27 1.76
C GLY A 61 -9.59 2.66 0.78
N ILE A 62 -9.67 2.01 -0.38
CA ILE A 62 -10.69 2.28 -1.40
C ILE A 62 -12.09 1.99 -0.85
N ASN A 63 -12.28 0.87 -0.16
CA ASN A 63 -13.56 0.53 0.46
C ASN A 63 -13.94 1.58 1.51
N LEU A 64 -13.00 2.02 2.35
CA LEU A 64 -13.29 3.02 3.37
C LEU A 64 -13.63 4.39 2.76
N VAL A 65 -12.93 4.83 1.70
CA VAL A 65 -13.29 6.06 0.96
C VAL A 65 -14.67 5.95 0.33
N ARG A 66 -15.04 4.77 -0.19
CA ARG A 66 -16.33 4.52 -0.84
C ARG A 66 -17.49 4.50 0.15
N GLU A 67 -17.26 4.03 1.36
CA GLU A 67 -18.24 3.92 2.45
C GLU A 67 -18.36 5.21 3.30
N SER A 68 -17.60 6.26 2.96
CA SER A 68 -17.50 7.53 3.71
C SER A 68 -18.34 8.67 3.14
#